data_AF-A0A8M1K8U0-F1
#
_entry.id   AF-A0A8M1K8U0-F1
#
_cell.length_a   1.000
_cell.length_b   1.000
_cell.length_c   1.000
_cell.angle_alpha   90.00
_cell.angle_beta   90.00
_cell.angle_gamma   90.00
#
_symmetry.space_group_name_H-M   'P 1'
#
loop_
_entity.id
_entity.type
_entity.pdbx_description
1 polymer ?
#
loop_
_entity_poly.entity_id
_entity_poly.type
_entity_poly.pdbx_seq_one_letter_code
_entity_poly.pdbx_strand_id
1 'polypeptide(L)'
;MVFRLQSTVRPSYLAAMVEEIEDSVRRVMVTIVLRRQRQDPHSVVVAALPSRDLSWELAKLQGQAYCGPPEPSGEIAMSEGDQLRLSFSGNITGTRADVVRSGRHTELCLTRGTMK
;
A
#
# COMPACT_ATOMS: atom_id res chain seq x y z
N MET A 1 -20.37 -0.58 10.28
CA MET A 1 -20.04 0.13 11.55
C MET A 1 -21.31 0.81 12.03
N VAL A 2 -21.63 0.78 13.32
CA VAL A 2 -22.81 1.47 13.88
C VAL A 2 -22.32 2.38 15.00
N PHE A 3 -22.58 3.68 14.88
CA PHE A 3 -22.24 4.67 15.88
C PHE A 3 -23.49 5.05 16.67
N ARG A 4 -23.36 5.13 18.00
CA ARG A 4 -24.41 5.65 18.88
C ARG A 4 -23.90 6.94 19.50
N LEU A 5 -24.56 8.04 19.19
CA LEU A 5 -24.24 9.34 19.74
C LEU A 5 -24.82 9.45 21.14
N GLN A 6 -24.01 9.91 22.09
CA GLN A 6 -24.45 10.15 23.46
C GLN A 6 -24.98 11.58 23.68
N SER A 7 -24.91 12.43 22.65
CA SER A 7 -25.35 13.83 22.69
C SER A 7 -26.16 14.20 21.45
N THR A 8 -26.99 15.23 21.59
CA THR A 8 -27.77 15.78 20.48
C THR A 8 -26.85 16.63 19.59
N VAL A 9 -26.76 16.24 18.32
CA VAL A 9 -25.97 16.95 17.29
C VAL A 9 -26.92 17.46 16.22
N ARG A 10 -26.65 18.66 15.69
CA ARG A 10 -27.44 19.24 14.59
C ARG A 10 -27.32 18.36 13.34
N PRO A 11 -28.41 18.12 12.58
CA PRO A 11 -28.39 17.21 11.42
C PRO A 11 -27.32 17.51 10.37
N SER A 12 -27.01 18.79 10.14
CA SER A 12 -25.97 19.19 9.17
C SER A 12 -24.56 18.73 9.57
N TYR A 13 -24.25 18.73 10.87
CA TYR A 13 -22.96 18.25 11.37
C TYR A 13 -22.90 16.73 11.35
N LEU A 14 -24.03 16.05 11.55
CA LEU A 14 -24.10 14.60 11.39
C LEU A 14 -23.80 14.18 9.96
N ALA A 15 -24.37 14.86 8.97
CA ALA A 15 -24.10 14.57 7.56
C ALA A 15 -22.60 14.73 7.23
N ALA A 16 -21.99 15.85 7.65
CA ALA A 16 -20.56 16.08 7.45
C ALA A 16 -19.67 15.03 8.14
N MET A 17 -20.01 14.63 9.37
CA MET A 17 -19.27 13.57 10.08
C MET A 17 -19.39 12.22 9.39
N VAL A 18 -20.59 11.86 8.90
CA VAL A 18 -20.79 10.60 8.17
C VAL A 18 -19.94 10.58 6.91
N GLU A 19 -19.92 11.68 6.15
CA GLU A 19 -19.11 11.81 4.94
C GLU A 19 -17.61 11.67 5.24
N GLU A 20 -17.11 12.31 6.29
CA GLU A 20 -15.71 12.21 6.71
C GLU A 20 -15.35 10.78 7.17
N ILE A 21 -16.24 10.12 7.91
CA ILE A 21 -16.05 8.73 8.34
C ILE A 21 -16.06 7.79 7.14
N GLU A 22 -17.02 7.93 6.22
CA GLU A 22 -17.07 7.13 5.00
C GLU A 22 -15.78 7.30 4.19
N ASP A 23 -15.29 8.53 4.06
CA ASP A 23 -14.04 8.83 3.37
C ASP A 23 -12.82 8.22 4.07
N SER A 24 -12.77 8.28 5.40
CA SER A 24 -11.72 7.66 6.19
C SER A 24 -11.73 6.13 6.13
N VAL A 25 -12.92 5.50 6.15
CA VAL A 25 -13.07 4.04 6.06
C VAL A 25 -12.67 3.50 4.68
N ARG A 26 -12.85 4.29 3.62
CA ARG A 26 -12.40 3.93 2.27
C ARG A 26 -10.88 3.96 2.12
N ARG A 27 -10.18 4.70 2.98
CA ARG A 27 -8.72 4.79 2.95
C ARG A 27 -8.07 3.61 3.66
N VAL A 28 -7.01 3.12 3.06
CA VAL A 28 -6.12 2.10 3.58
C VAL A 28 -4.74 2.72 3.71
N MET A 29 -4.13 2.59 4.90
CA MET A 29 -2.74 2.96 5.08
C MET A 29 -1.85 1.88 4.49
N VAL A 30 -0.93 2.30 3.63
CA VAL A 30 0.01 1.44 2.92
C VAL A 30 1.43 1.91 3.19
N THR A 31 2.34 0.96 3.37
CA THR A 31 3.78 1.21 3.52
C THR A 31 4.50 0.62 2.32
N ILE A 32 5.36 1.42 1.70
CA ILE A 32 6.26 0.96 0.64
C ILE A 32 7.48 0.32 1.29
N VAL A 33 7.83 -0.88 0.86
CA VAL A 33 9.03 -1.59 1.31
C VAL A 33 9.90 -1.98 0.14
N LEU A 34 11.21 -1.89 0.34
CA LEU A 34 12.20 -2.46 -0.56
C LEU A 34 12.88 -3.64 0.14
N ARG A 35 12.96 -4.78 -0.54
CA ARG A 35 13.65 -5.98 -0.03
C ARG A 35 14.52 -6.59 -1.12
N ARG A 36 15.73 -7.00 -0.74
CA ARG A 36 16.69 -7.61 -1.67
C ARG A 36 16.43 -9.10 -1.78
N GLN A 37 16.55 -9.66 -2.97
CA GLN A 37 16.50 -11.11 -3.13
C GLN A 37 17.76 -11.74 -2.54
N ARG A 38 17.59 -12.80 -1.73
CA ARG A 38 18.71 -13.48 -1.06
C ARG A 38 19.65 -14.16 -2.05
N GLN A 39 19.12 -14.68 -3.15
CA GLN A 39 19.88 -15.44 -4.15
C GLN A 39 20.54 -14.54 -5.21
N ASP A 40 20.00 -13.34 -5.42
CA ASP A 40 20.54 -12.36 -6.37
C ASP A 40 20.61 -10.98 -5.69
N PRO A 41 21.81 -10.54 -5.28
CA PRO A 41 21.96 -9.27 -4.58
C PRO A 41 21.71 -8.04 -5.47
N HIS A 42 21.62 -8.22 -6.80
CA HIS A 42 21.28 -7.17 -7.75
C HIS A 42 19.76 -7.06 -7.99
N SER A 43 18.99 -8.02 -7.48
CA SER A 43 17.53 -8.05 -7.56
C SER A 43 16.88 -7.52 -6.28
N VAL A 44 15.92 -6.62 -6.44
CA VAL A 44 15.15 -6.00 -5.36
C VAL A 44 13.68 -6.02 -5.73
N VAL A 45 12.83 -6.38 -4.77
CA VAL A 45 11.37 -6.22 -4.88
C VAL A 45 10.95 -4.93 -4.19
N VAL A 46 10.04 -4.21 -4.83
CA VAL A 46 9.35 -3.06 -4.27
C VAL A 46 7.89 -3.45 -4.10
N ALA A 47 7.40 -3.36 -2.87
CA ALA A 47 6.03 -3.77 -2.55
C ALA A 47 5.32 -2.67 -1.77
N ALA A 48 4.05 -2.46 -2.09
CA ALA A 48 3.10 -1.63 -1.36
C ALA A 48 2.27 -2.56 -0.47
N LEU A 49 2.50 -2.52 0.84
CA LEU A 49 1.91 -3.45 1.81
C LEU A 49 0.96 -2.72 2.76
N PRO A 50 -0.18 -3.31 3.16
CA PRO A 50 -1.05 -2.70 4.17
C PRO A 50 -0.28 -2.47 5.48
N SER A 51 -0.24 -1.23 5.97
CA SER A 51 0.54 -0.87 7.16
C SER A 51 0.06 -1.63 8.40
N ARG A 52 -1.25 -1.88 8.51
CA ARG A 52 -1.84 -2.67 9.61
C ARG A 52 -1.30 -4.11 9.70
N ASP A 53 -0.93 -4.71 8.57
CA ASP A 53 -0.51 -6.12 8.45
C ASP A 53 0.99 -6.20 8.09
N LEU A 54 1.74 -5.10 8.23
CA LEU A 54 3.09 -4.97 7.70
C LEU A 54 4.04 -6.07 8.18
N SER A 55 4.00 -6.39 9.47
CA SER A 55 4.84 -7.45 10.05
C SER A 55 4.59 -8.82 9.41
N TRP A 56 3.33 -9.14 9.14
CA TRP A 56 2.93 -10.40 8.50
C TRP A 56 3.38 -10.44 7.03
N GLU A 57 3.13 -9.36 6.27
CA GLU A 57 3.53 -9.31 4.86
C GLU A 57 5.07 -9.28 4.70
N LEU A 58 5.79 -8.67 5.65
CA LEU A 58 7.25 -8.74 5.68
C LEU A 58 7.76 -10.17 5.96
N ALA A 59 7.12 -10.90 6.87
CA ALA A 59 7.46 -12.30 7.13
C ALA A 59 7.21 -13.19 5.89
N LYS A 60 6.13 -12.90 5.14
CA LYS A 60 5.83 -13.58 3.86
C LYS A 60 6.90 -13.29 2.81
N LEU A 61 7.34 -12.04 2.66
CA LEU A 61 8.46 -11.68 1.78
C LEU A 61 9.75 -12.41 2.19
N GLN A 62 10.03 -12.51 3.49
CA GLN A 62 11.17 -13.26 3.99
C GLN A 62 11.07 -14.76 3.67
N GLY A 63 9.88 -15.35 3.77
CA GLY A 63 9.61 -16.72 3.33
C GLY A 63 9.84 -16.95 1.83
N GLN A 64 9.67 -15.91 1.01
CA GLN A 64 9.97 -15.89 -0.43
C GLN A 64 11.45 -15.57 -0.73
N ALA A 65 12.31 -15.59 0.28
CA ALA A 65 13.73 -15.25 0.18
C ALA A 65 14.03 -13.78 -0.20
N TYR A 66 13.09 -12.86 0.06
CA TYR A 66 13.35 -11.41 0.04
C TYR A 66 13.74 -10.93 1.44
N CYS A 67 15.00 -10.55 1.60
CA CYS A 67 15.64 -10.25 2.88
C CYS A 67 16.31 -8.86 2.88
N GLY A 68 16.97 -8.52 3.99
CA GLY A 68 17.64 -7.23 4.21
C GLY A 68 16.87 -6.35 5.18
N PRO A 69 17.48 -5.31 5.78
CA PRO A 69 16.75 -4.39 6.64
C PRO A 69 15.58 -3.77 5.84
N PRO A 70 14.35 -3.77 6.36
CA PRO A 70 13.31 -2.97 5.75
C PRO A 70 13.76 -1.52 5.90
N GLU A 71 13.86 -0.80 4.79
CA GLU A 71 13.72 0.64 4.81
C GLU A 71 12.25 0.91 4.45
N PRO A 72 11.30 0.76 5.41
CA PRO A 72 9.92 1.07 5.13
C PRO A 72 9.78 2.58 4.94
N SER A 73 8.94 2.99 4.00
CA SER A 73 8.50 4.37 3.92
C SER A 73 7.64 4.74 5.15
N GLY A 74 7.33 6.03 5.29
CA GLY A 74 6.15 6.44 6.06
C GLY A 74 4.86 5.84 5.48
N GLU A 75 3.80 5.86 6.27
CA GLU A 75 2.49 5.40 5.81
C GLU A 75 1.90 6.38 4.78
N ILE A 76 1.28 5.82 3.74
CA ILE A 76 0.61 6.55 2.67
C ILE A 76 -0.85 6.13 2.69
N ALA A 77 -1.76 7.09 2.84
CA ALA A 77 -3.19 6.84 2.73
C ALA A 77 -3.56 6.63 1.26
N MET A 78 -4.22 5.52 0.95
CA MET A 78 -4.67 5.16 -0.39
C MET A 78 -6.10 4.69 -0.39
N SER A 79 -6.84 4.97 -1.46
CA SER A 79 -8.21 4.52 -1.68
C SER A 79 -8.29 3.62 -2.92
N GLU A 80 -9.42 2.92 -3.09
CA GLU A 80 -9.65 2.16 -4.31
C GLU A 80 -9.62 3.08 -5.55
N GLY A 81 -8.84 2.69 -6.56
CA GLY A 81 -8.63 3.48 -7.77
C GLY A 81 -7.39 4.38 -7.74
N ASP A 82 -6.77 4.59 -6.57
CA ASP A 82 -5.52 5.35 -6.47
C ASP A 82 -4.36 4.60 -7.13
N GLN A 83 -3.43 5.36 -7.72
CA GLN A 83 -2.26 4.83 -8.40
C GLN A 83 -0.97 5.28 -7.71
N LEU A 84 -0.02 4.34 -7.53
CA LEU A 84 1.32 4.65 -7.08
C LEU A 84 2.27 4.69 -8.27
N ARG A 85 2.87 5.87 -8.47
CA ARG A 85 3.96 6.05 -9.44
C ARG A 85 5.29 5.92 -8.72
N LEU A 86 6.06 4.89 -9.09
CA LEU A 86 7.43 4.72 -8.60
C LEU A 86 8.42 5.25 -9.63
N SER A 87 9.28 6.17 -9.19
CA SER A 87 10.40 6.67 -9.98
C SER A 87 11.69 6.17 -9.36
N PHE A 88 12.47 5.44 -10.15
CA PHE A 88 13.79 4.95 -9.75
C PHE A 88 14.85 5.84 -10.37
N SER A 89 15.81 6.28 -9.56
CA SER A 89 16.96 7.07 -9.99
C SER A 89 18.26 6.35 -9.62
N GLY A 90 19.38 6.80 -10.20
CA GLY A 90 20.68 6.16 -10.01
C GLY A 90 20.84 4.88 -10.85
N ASN A 91 21.49 3.87 -10.27
CA ASN A 91 21.86 2.62 -10.97
C ASN A 91 20.78 1.53 -10.89
N ILE A 92 19.53 1.91 -10.63
CA ILE A 92 18.41 0.98 -10.45
C ILE A 92 17.64 0.90 -11.76
N THR A 93 17.38 -0.31 -12.22
CA THR A 93 16.54 -0.56 -13.41
C THR A 93 15.35 -1.42 -13.01
N GLY A 94 14.15 -1.03 -13.45
CA GLY A 94 12.93 -1.79 -13.20
C GLY A 94 12.76 -2.86 -14.27
N THR A 95 12.76 -4.13 -13.87
CA THR A 95 12.24 -5.23 -14.70
C THR A 95 10.78 -5.49 -14.33
N ARG A 96 9.98 -5.76 -15.35
CA ARG A 96 8.50 -5.79 -15.36
C ARG A 96 7.90 -6.40 -14.08
N ALA A 97 7.09 -5.60 -13.38
CA ALA A 97 6.19 -6.07 -12.33
C ALA A 97 5.10 -6.97 -12.94
N ASP A 98 4.65 -7.98 -12.20
CA ASP A 98 3.42 -8.73 -12.50
C ASP A 98 2.16 -7.87 -12.26
N VAL A 99 2.13 -6.69 -12.88
CA VAL A 99 0.94 -5.97 -13.33
C VAL A 99 1.25 -5.46 -14.75
N VAL A 100 0.59 -6.09 -15.74
CA VAL A 100 0.44 -5.73 -17.16
C VAL A 100 0.29 -4.18 -17.30
N ARG A 101 1.09 -3.36 -18.01
CA ARG A 101 1.62 -3.34 -19.40
C ARG A 101 2.85 -2.43 -19.62
N SER A 102 3.72 -2.86 -20.54
CA SER A 102 4.58 -2.14 -21.51
C SER A 102 4.91 -0.64 -21.32
N GLY A 103 6.21 -0.37 -21.06
CA GLY A 103 6.93 0.81 -21.59
C GLY A 103 7.21 1.96 -20.60
N ARG A 104 8.48 2.09 -20.18
CA ARG A 104 9.18 3.24 -19.54
C ARG A 104 8.54 3.97 -18.34
N HIS A 105 7.35 3.63 -17.92
CA HIS A 105 6.74 4.06 -16.66
C HIS A 105 6.14 2.81 -16.03
N THR A 106 6.59 2.43 -14.83
CA THR A 106 5.98 1.31 -14.11
C THR A 106 4.96 1.90 -13.15
N GLU A 107 3.71 1.98 -13.61
CA GLU A 107 2.57 2.27 -12.75
C GLU A 107 2.19 0.98 -12.01
N LEU A 108 2.32 1.00 -10.68
CA LEU A 108 1.79 -0.09 -9.87
C LEU A 108 0.30 0.20 -9.66
N CYS A 109 -0.54 -0.41 -10.51
CA CYS A 109 -1.97 -0.50 -10.22
C CYS A 109 -2.16 -1.50 -9.07
N LEU A 110 -2.45 -0.99 -7.88
CA LEU A 110 -2.93 -1.78 -6.77
C LEU A 110 -4.34 -2.28 -7.12
N THR A 111 -4.41 -3.40 -7.83
CA THR A 111 -5.66 -4.15 -7.95
C THR A 111 -5.82 -4.98 -6.70
N ARG A 112 -6.97 -4.76 -6.05
CA ARG A 112 -7.45 -5.45 -4.86
C ARG A 112 -7.10 -6.93 -4.93
N GLY A 113 -6.12 -7.35 -4.13
CA GLY A 113 -5.87 -8.76 -3.85
C GLY A 113 -7.11 -9.30 -3.15
N THR A 114 -7.95 -9.98 -3.91
CA THR A 114 -9.07 -10.78 -3.41
C THR A 114 -8.51 -11.85 -2.48
N MET A 115 -8.59 -11.62 -1.18
CA MET A 115 -8.89 -12.73 -0.27
C MET A 115 -10.35 -13.11 -0.54
N LYS A 116 -10.56 -14.41 -0.77
CA LYS A 116 -11.81 -15.07 -1.15
C LYS A 116 -13.09 -14.40 -0.66
#